data_AF-A0A7V0TAS8-F1
#
_entry.id   AF-A0A7V0TAS8-F1
#
_cell.length_a   1.000
_cell.length_b   1.000
_cell.length_c   1.000
_cell.angle_alpha   90.00
_cell.angle_beta   90.00
_cell.angle_gamma   90.00
#
_symmetry.space_group_name_H-M   'P 1'
#
loop_
_entity.id
_entity.type
_entity.pdbx_description
1 polymer ?
#
loop_
_entity_poly.entity_id
_entity_poly.type
_entity_poly.pdbx_seq_one_letter_code
_entity_poly.pdbx_strand_id
1 'polypeptide(L)'
;MKLFIILLLTAGSLSASDAWQRFSPIQAEDSWTSIDKWSHFSFSAILTVHNYYYFKEYTRFSPNKNRNLSVGISLSMGLSKEVLDFQARKSIFSWKDLSFDLAGTVAGIILLEYMEKK
;
A
#
# COMPACT_ATOMS: atom_id res chain seq x y z
N MET A 1 6.13 -20.69 2.91
CA MET A 1 7.07 -20.69 1.75
C MET A 1 6.39 -20.27 0.45
N LYS A 2 5.27 -20.87 0.02
CA LYS A 2 4.57 -20.52 -1.23
C LYS A 2 4.09 -19.05 -1.29
N LEU A 3 3.62 -18.48 -0.17
CA LEU A 3 3.22 -17.06 -0.08
C LEU A 3 4.40 -16.07 -0.21
N PHE A 4 5.58 -16.45 0.30
CA PHE A 4 6.79 -15.62 0.23
C PHE A 4 7.35 -15.56 -1.20
N ILE A 5 7.22 -16.66 -1.94
CA ILE A 5 7.57 -16.74 -3.36
C ILE A 5 6.61 -15.89 -4.20
N ILE A 6 5.31 -15.89 -3.89
CA ILE A 6 4.34 -15.02 -4.56
C ILE A 6 4.64 -13.54 -4.28
N LEU A 7 5.01 -13.19 -3.04
CA LEU A 7 5.41 -11.82 -2.66
C LEU A 7 6.71 -11.36 -3.35
N LEU A 8 7.66 -12.27 -3.55
CA LEU A 8 8.91 -12.01 -4.28
C LEU A 8 8.69 -11.91 -5.80
N LEU A 9 7.78 -12.72 -6.35
CA LEU A 9 7.42 -12.68 -7.77
C LEU A 9 6.64 -11.41 -8.12
N THR A 10 5.77 -10.92 -7.23
CA THR A 10 5.08 -9.63 -7.43
C THR A 10 6.04 -8.45 -7.27
N ALA A 11 6.96 -8.48 -6.31
CA ALA A 11 8.01 -7.45 -6.16
C ALA A 11 8.95 -7.38 -7.40
N GLY A 12 9.29 -8.53 -7.99
CA GLY A 12 10.08 -8.58 -9.23
C GLY A 12 9.32 -8.06 -10.46
N SER A 13 7.99 -8.19 -10.47
CA SER A 13 7.12 -7.73 -11.56
C SER A 13 7.00 -6.20 -11.59
N LEU A 14 7.04 -5.54 -10.42
CA LEU A 14 7.06 -4.07 -10.30
C LEU A 14 8.33 -3.48 -10.97
N SER A 15 9.50 -4.06 -10.70
CA SER A 15 10.80 -3.66 -11.28
C SER A 15 10.84 -3.72 -12.81
N ALA A 16 10.18 -4.71 -13.43
CA ALA A 16 10.16 -4.86 -14.88
C ALA A 16 9.28 -3.79 -15.57
N SER A 17 8.20 -3.35 -14.91
CA SER A 17 7.33 -2.28 -15.41
C SER A 17 7.98 -0.89 -15.29
N ASP A 18 8.82 -0.69 -14.29
CA ASP A 18 9.59 0.55 -14.07
C ASP A 18 10.65 0.79 -15.16
N ALA A 19 11.18 -0.28 -15.75
CA ALA A 19 12.20 -0.20 -16.81
C ALA A 19 11.68 0.45 -18.10
N TRP A 20 10.40 0.27 -18.43
CA TRP A 20 9.77 0.86 -19.62
C TRP A 20 9.36 2.32 -19.44
N GLN A 21 9.03 2.75 -18.22
CA GLN A 21 8.64 4.14 -17.93
C GLN A 21 9.82 5.11 -17.89
N ARG A 22 11.06 4.61 -17.80
CA ARG A 22 12.29 5.41 -17.69
C ARG A 22 12.61 6.27 -18.93
N PHE A 23 11.89 6.08 -20.04
CA PHE A 23 12.13 6.76 -21.32
C PHE A 23 10.94 7.57 -21.86
N SER A 24 9.85 7.74 -21.11
CA SER A 24 8.73 8.58 -21.56
C SER A 24 8.79 9.96 -20.90
N PRO A 25 9.11 11.05 -21.63
CA PRO A 25 9.18 12.40 -21.09
C PRO A 25 7.79 13.03 -20.86
N ILE A 26 6.71 12.30 -21.12
CA ILE A 26 5.35 12.74 -20.82
C ILE A 26 5.03 12.21 -19.43
N GLN A 27 5.19 13.05 -18.41
CA GLN A 27 4.51 12.83 -17.13
C GLN A 27 3.01 12.84 -17.47
N ALA A 28 2.39 11.67 -17.57
CA ALA A 28 0.95 11.59 -17.75
C ALA A 28 0.28 12.43 -16.66
N GLU A 29 -0.71 13.23 -17.02
CA GLU A 29 -1.39 14.14 -16.11
C GLU A 29 -1.86 13.36 -14.87
N ASP A 30 -1.32 13.73 -13.71
CA ASP A 30 -1.59 13.04 -12.45
C ASP A 30 -3.03 13.33 -12.01
N SER A 31 -3.99 12.58 -12.54
CA SER A 31 -5.41 12.77 -12.25
C SER A 31 -5.79 12.12 -10.91
N TRP A 32 -6.66 12.81 -10.15
CA TRP A 32 -7.29 12.28 -8.94
C TRP A 32 -8.16 11.05 -9.19
N THR A 33 -8.58 10.80 -10.44
CA THR A 33 -9.48 9.71 -10.80
C THR A 33 -8.80 8.61 -11.61
N SER A 34 -7.47 8.57 -11.64
CA SER A 34 -6.73 7.56 -12.39
C SER A 34 -6.85 6.18 -11.74
N ILE A 35 -6.66 5.12 -12.53
CA ILE A 35 -6.62 3.73 -12.04
C ILE A 35 -5.47 3.49 -11.04
N ASP A 36 -4.40 4.27 -11.19
CA ASP A 36 -3.25 4.29 -10.29
C ASP A 36 -3.69 4.67 -8.86
N LYS A 37 -4.52 5.71 -8.69
CA LYS A 37 -5.07 6.10 -7.38
C LYS A 37 -5.92 5.02 -6.73
N TRP A 38 -6.74 4.33 -7.53
CA TRP A 38 -7.53 3.19 -7.03
C TRP A 38 -6.67 1.99 -6.62
N SER A 39 -5.50 1.83 -7.25
CA SER A 39 -4.52 0.81 -6.88
C SER A 39 -3.90 1.11 -5.52
N HIS A 40 -3.48 2.36 -5.27
CA HIS A 40 -3.01 2.84 -3.97
C HIS A 40 -4.03 2.58 -2.85
N PHE A 41 -5.29 2.99 -3.08
CA PHE A 41 -6.38 2.75 -2.13
C PHE A 41 -6.61 1.26 -1.85
N SER A 42 -6.73 0.45 -2.90
CA SER A 42 -7.06 -0.97 -2.76
C SER A 42 -5.93 -1.73 -2.08
N PHE A 43 -4.68 -1.44 -2.45
CA PHE A 43 -3.50 -2.03 -1.84
C PHE A 43 -3.41 -1.70 -0.35
N SER A 44 -3.56 -0.42 0.01
CA SER A 44 -3.51 0.03 1.40
C SER A 44 -4.64 -0.56 2.26
N ALA A 45 -5.85 -0.70 1.71
CA ALA A 45 -6.96 -1.37 2.39
C ALA A 45 -6.65 -2.85 2.67
N ILE A 46 -6.24 -3.59 1.63
CA ILE A 46 -5.91 -5.03 1.74
C ILE A 46 -4.74 -5.24 2.70
N LEU A 47 -3.68 -4.43 2.58
CA LEU A 47 -2.49 -4.53 3.42
C LEU A 47 -2.83 -4.30 4.90
N THR A 48 -3.70 -3.34 5.19
CA THR A 48 -4.17 -3.07 6.57
C THR A 48 -4.89 -4.29 7.15
N VAL A 49 -5.84 -4.87 6.41
CA VAL A 49 -6.58 -6.06 6.85
C VAL A 49 -5.66 -7.27 7.00
N HIS A 50 -4.81 -7.51 6.00
CA HIS A 50 -3.87 -8.63 5.99
C HIS A 50 -2.94 -8.59 7.21
N ASN A 51 -2.31 -7.44 7.47
CA ASN A 51 -1.41 -7.28 8.60
C ASN A 51 -2.15 -7.49 9.93
N TYR A 52 -3.41 -7.04 10.05
CA TYR A 52 -4.17 -7.20 11.29
C TYR A 52 -4.37 -8.68 11.62
N TYR A 53 -4.82 -9.47 10.63
CA TYR A 53 -5.02 -10.91 10.83
C TYR A 53 -3.70 -11.65 10.99
N TYR A 54 -2.64 -11.24 10.29
CA TYR A 54 -1.31 -11.79 10.48
C TYR A 54 -0.86 -11.62 11.94
N PHE A 55 -0.96 -10.41 12.51
CA PHE A 55 -0.59 -10.20 13.90
C PHE A 55 -1.54 -10.90 14.89
N LYS A 56 -2.84 -10.97 14.57
CA LYS A 56 -3.83 -11.69 15.39
C LYS A 56 -3.50 -13.18 15.49
N GLU A 57 -3.05 -13.80 14.40
CA GLU A 57 -2.73 -15.23 14.36
C GLU A 57 -1.37 -15.55 14.98
N TYR A 58 -0.35 -14.75 14.66
CA TYR A 58 1.05 -15.11 14.97
C TYR A 58 1.64 -14.38 16.18
N THR A 59 0.86 -13.55 16.87
CA THR A 59 1.34 -12.80 18.05
C THR A 59 0.34 -12.85 19.20
N ARG A 60 0.78 -12.48 20.40
CA ARG A 60 -0.07 -12.34 21.60
C ARG A 60 -0.47 -10.89 21.89
N PHE A 61 -0.44 -10.03 20.87
CA PHE A 61 -0.76 -8.62 21.01
C PHE A 61 -2.26 -8.41 21.17
N SER A 62 -2.63 -7.33 21.87
CA SER A 62 -4.04 -6.95 21.99
C SER A 62 -4.61 -6.52 20.63
N PRO A 63 -5.94 -6.63 20.41
CA PRO A 63 -6.57 -6.20 19.15
C PRO A 63 -6.22 -4.76 18.76
N ASN A 64 -6.17 -3.85 19.75
CA ASN A 64 -5.75 -2.46 19.52
C ASN A 64 -4.31 -2.36 19.04
N LYS A 65 -3.39 -3.15 19.60
CA LYS A 65 -1.99 -3.16 19.17
C LYS A 65 -1.84 -3.74 17.77
N ASN A 66 -2.58 -4.80 17.44
CA ASN A 66 -2.62 -5.36 16.08
C ASN A 66 -3.08 -4.30 15.08
N ARG A 67 -4.19 -3.62 15.36
CA ARG A 67 -4.72 -2.54 14.51
C ARG A 67 -3.71 -1.43 14.30
N ASN A 68 -3.10 -0.93 15.38
CA ASN A 68 -2.14 0.17 15.29
C ASN A 68 -0.89 -0.21 14.47
N LEU A 69 -0.37 -1.43 14.64
CA LEU A 69 0.76 -1.92 13.85
C LEU A 69 0.40 -2.05 12.38
N SER A 70 -0.78 -2.59 12.06
CA SER A 70 -1.24 -2.73 10.67
C SER A 70 -1.39 -1.39 9.95
N VAL A 71 -1.98 -0.41 10.63
CA VAL A 71 -2.09 0.98 10.12
C VAL A 71 -0.72 1.59 9.92
N GLY A 72 0.17 1.47 10.92
CA GLY A 72 1.52 2.01 10.85
C GLY A 72 2.31 1.43 9.68
N ILE A 73 2.25 0.12 9.47
CA ILE A 73 2.91 -0.55 8.34
C ILE A 73 2.32 -0.09 7.01
N SER A 74 0.99 -0.04 6.89
CA SER A 74 0.33 0.38 5.64
C SER A 74 0.73 1.79 5.23
N LEU A 75 0.63 2.76 6.15
CA LEU A 75 0.97 4.15 5.88
C LEU A 75 2.47 4.33 5.62
N SER A 76 3.33 3.62 6.37
CA SER A 76 4.77 3.66 6.15
C SER A 76 5.16 3.11 4.79
N MET A 77 4.45 2.10 4.29
CA MET A 77 4.71 1.51 2.98
C MET A 77 4.32 2.47 1.84
N GLY A 78 3.14 3.11 1.92
CA GLY A 78 2.74 4.16 0.97
C GLY A 78 3.70 5.35 0.95
N LEU A 79 4.05 5.87 2.14
CA LEU A 79 5.03 6.96 2.27
C LEU A 79 6.40 6.56 1.70
N SER A 80 6.87 5.34 1.98
CA SER A 80 8.15 4.86 1.49
C SER A 80 8.18 4.75 -0.03
N LYS A 81 7.08 4.28 -0.65
CA LYS A 81 6.94 4.23 -2.12
C LYS A 81 7.10 5.62 -2.72
N GLU A 82 6.40 6.62 -2.19
CA GLU A 82 6.48 8.00 -2.71
C GLU A 82 7.86 8.63 -2.52
N VAL A 83 8.54 8.35 -1.41
CA VAL A 83 9.93 8.78 -1.19
C VAL A 83 10.89 8.11 -2.18
N LEU A 84 10.71 6.81 -2.45
CA LEU A 84 11.53 6.08 -3.41
C LEU A 84 11.32 6.57 -4.84
N ASP A 85 10.07 6.84 -5.23
CA ASP A 85 9.74 7.38 -6.56
C ASP A 85 10.36 8.77 -6.76
N PHE A 86 10.26 9.64 -5.75
CA PHE A 86 10.90 10.96 -5.75
C PHE A 86 12.41 10.85 -6.00
N GLN A 87 13.08 9.92 -5.31
CA GLN A 87 14.52 9.71 -5.46
C GLN A 87 14.90 9.09 -6.82
N ALA A 88 14.18 8.05 -7.26
CA ALA A 88 14.54 7.26 -8.43
C ALA A 88 14.21 7.97 -9.75
N ARG A 89 13.09 8.67 -9.81
CA ARG A 89 12.57 9.30 -11.03
C ARG A 89 12.85 10.80 -11.11
N LYS A 90 13.44 11.38 -10.04
CA LYS A 90 13.54 12.85 -9.85
C LYS A 90 12.18 13.55 -10.06
N SER A 91 11.08 12.84 -9.82
CA SER A 91 9.73 13.36 -9.95
C SER A 91 9.31 14.09 -8.69
N ILE A 92 8.13 14.72 -8.71
CA ILE A 92 7.54 15.35 -7.52
C ILE A 92 6.91 14.25 -6.64
N PHE A 93 7.03 14.38 -5.32
CA PHE A 93 6.32 13.54 -4.35
C PHE A 93 4.80 13.64 -4.57
N SER A 94 4.11 12.51 -4.76
CA SER A 94 2.68 12.53 -5.04
C SER A 94 1.85 12.54 -3.76
N TRP A 95 1.40 13.73 -3.36
CA TRP A 95 0.44 13.88 -2.26
C TRP A 95 -0.91 13.21 -2.56
N LYS A 96 -1.24 13.01 -3.84
CA LYS A 96 -2.48 12.32 -4.24
C LYS A 96 -2.38 10.85 -3.91
N ASP A 97 -1.29 10.19 -4.27
CA ASP A 97 -1.06 8.78 -3.95
C ASP A 97 -1.07 8.54 -2.45
N LEU A 98 -0.36 9.37 -1.69
CA LEU A 98 -0.40 9.30 -0.22
C LEU A 98 -1.82 9.50 0.35
N SER A 99 -2.64 10.35 -0.27
CA SER A 99 -4.04 10.56 0.15
C SER A 99 -4.90 9.31 -0.10
N PHE A 100 -4.69 8.62 -1.23
CA PHE A 100 -5.38 7.37 -1.52
C PHE A 100 -4.88 6.23 -0.65
N ASP A 101 -3.60 6.19 -0.29
CA ASP A 101 -3.06 5.25 0.70
C ASP A 101 -3.72 5.45 2.07
N LEU A 102 -3.81 6.70 2.53
CA LEU A 102 -4.50 7.04 3.78
C LEU A 102 -5.98 6.61 3.74
N ALA A 103 -6.69 6.96 2.66
CA ALA A 103 -8.10 6.59 2.49
C ALA A 103 -8.29 5.06 2.46
N GLY A 104 -7.39 4.35 1.78
CA GLY A 104 -7.38 2.89 1.74
C GLY A 104 -7.16 2.27 3.11
N THR A 105 -6.17 2.76 3.87
CA THR A 105 -5.92 2.31 5.25
C THR A 105 -7.15 2.53 6.14
N VAL A 106 -7.80 3.70 6.06
CA VAL A 106 -9.03 3.99 6.80
C VAL A 106 -10.15 3.02 6.40
N ALA A 107 -10.35 2.76 5.11
CA ALA A 107 -11.33 1.80 4.63
C ALA A 107 -11.03 0.37 5.15
N GLY A 108 -9.75 -0.02 5.22
CA GLY A 108 -9.32 -1.27 5.81
C GLY A 108 -9.70 -1.38 7.30
N ILE A 109 -9.54 -0.31 8.07
CA ILE A 109 -9.99 -0.28 9.48
C ILE A 109 -11.51 -0.46 9.57
N ILE A 110 -12.29 0.27 8.77
CA ILE A 110 -13.75 0.16 8.75
C ILE A 110 -14.18 -1.27 8.41
N LEU A 111 -13.53 -1.90 7.44
CA LEU A 111 -13.79 -3.29 7.08
C LEU A 111 -13.48 -4.25 8.23
N LEU A 112 -12.36 -4.05 8.94
CA LEU A 112 -12.04 -4.83 10.15
C LEU A 112 -13.11 -4.67 11.24
N GLU A 113 -13.56 -3.45 11.50
CA GLU A 113 -14.63 -3.21 12.48
C GLU A 113 -15.93 -3.92 12.10
N TYR A 114 -16.26 -3.97 10.81
CA TYR A 114 -17.41 -4.70 10.32
C TYR A 114 -17.27 -6.22 10.47
N MET A 115 -16.08 -6.77 10.21
CA MET A 115 -15.84 -8.22 10.29
C MET A 115 -15.73 -8.73 11.73
N GLU A 116 -15.14 -7.96 12.64
CA GLU A 116 -14.91 -8.37 14.03
C GLU A 116 -16.12 -8.12 14.95
N LYS A 117 -17.16 -7.41 14.47
CA LYS A 117 -18.44 -7.27 15.18
C LYS A 117 -19.39 -8.46 14.99
N LYS A 118 -19.08 -9.38 14.09
CA LYS A 118 -19.78 -10.67 13.94
C LYS A 118 -19.17 -11.72 14.85
#